data_AF-A0AAW6IUR1-F1
#
_entry.id   AF-A0AAW6IUR1-F1
#
_cell.length_a   1.000
_cell.length_b   1.000
_cell.length_c   1.000
_cell.angle_alpha   90.00
_cell.angle_beta   90.00
_cell.angle_gamma   90.00
#
_symmetry.space_group_name_H-M   'P 1'
#
loop_
_entity.id
_entity.type
_entity.pdbx_description
1 polymer ?
#
loop_
_entity_poly.entity_id
_entity_poly.type
_entity_poly.pdbx_seq_one_letter_code
_entity_poly.pdbx_strand_id
1 'polypeptide(L)'
;MSYRFIKAALLQGAIICLVAACSQGAINKASSSEWLLTDALYYNNKPVNWQQRRVNGCSTCLIQNDSVLQPEGITRFYTLYKDGEWVAVQEQSSLNVIRLKLPLHTPYLYVEQLGNGELKLFNQQHTYKTKIGEVINITFKKQLFSIVITAFTLQDEKNAALPRRARLNYTALKIK
;
A
#
# COMPACT_ATOMS: atom_id res chain seq x y z
N MET A 1 4.81 -52.96 -70.59
CA MET A 1 3.54 -53.31 -69.92
C MET A 1 3.31 -52.32 -68.79
N SER A 2 2.18 -51.66 -68.56
CA SER A 2 0.89 -51.56 -69.26
C SER A 2 0.01 -50.65 -68.40
N TYR A 3 -0.70 -49.68 -69.02
CA TYR A 3 -1.95 -49.02 -68.54
C TYR A 3 -1.88 -48.11 -67.29
N ARG A 4 -2.68 -47.05 -67.08
CA ARG A 4 -3.78 -46.37 -67.80
C ARG A 4 -4.01 -45.01 -67.13
N PHE A 5 -4.45 -44.02 -67.89
CA PHE A 5 -5.20 -42.86 -67.40
C PHE A 5 -6.59 -43.29 -66.89
N ILE A 6 -7.19 -42.58 -65.91
CA ILE A 6 -8.62 -42.21 -65.80
C ILE A 6 -8.82 -41.22 -64.62
N LYS A 7 -9.88 -40.44 -64.78
CA LYS A 7 -10.22 -39.11 -64.27
C LYS A 7 -10.81 -39.07 -62.84
N ALA A 8 -10.89 -37.83 -62.37
CA ALA A 8 -11.58 -37.31 -61.19
C ALA A 8 -12.98 -37.89 -60.91
N ALA A 9 -13.33 -37.93 -59.61
CA ALA A 9 -14.68 -37.71 -59.13
C ALA A 9 -14.61 -36.90 -57.82
N LEU A 10 -15.21 -35.70 -57.86
CA LEU A 10 -15.59 -34.90 -56.70
C LEU A 10 -16.57 -35.70 -55.82
N LEU A 11 -16.46 -35.56 -54.49
CA LEU A 11 -17.66 -35.47 -53.67
C LEU A 11 -17.43 -34.51 -52.50
N GLN A 12 -18.48 -33.76 -52.23
CA GLN A 12 -18.53 -32.54 -51.46
C GLN A 12 -18.44 -32.81 -49.96
N GLY A 13 -17.84 -31.86 -49.23
CA GLY A 13 -17.83 -31.84 -47.77
C GLY A 13 -17.39 -30.46 -47.30
N ALA A 14 -18.20 -29.44 -47.57
CA ALA A 14 -18.04 -28.14 -46.96
C ALA A 14 -18.30 -28.28 -45.45
N ILE A 15 -17.26 -28.19 -44.64
CA ILE A 15 -17.39 -27.86 -43.22
C ILE A 15 -16.60 -26.57 -43.00
N ILE A 16 -17.35 -25.48 -43.10
CA ILE A 16 -16.96 -24.17 -42.61
C ILE A 16 -16.99 -24.26 -41.08
N CYS A 17 -15.84 -24.52 -40.45
CA CYS A 17 -15.67 -24.24 -39.03
C CYS A 17 -15.08 -22.84 -38.90
N LEU A 18 -15.99 -21.86 -38.84
CA LEU A 18 -15.77 -20.57 -38.20
C LEU A 18 -15.38 -20.82 -36.74
N VAL A 19 -14.09 -20.97 -36.46
CA VAL A 19 -13.60 -20.76 -35.10
C VAL A 19 -13.44 -19.26 -34.96
N ALA A 20 -14.45 -18.67 -34.33
CA ALA A 20 -14.54 -17.28 -33.99
C ALA A 20 -13.19 -16.77 -33.47
N ALA A 21 -12.75 -15.66 -34.04
CA ALA A 21 -11.75 -14.81 -33.45
C ALA A 21 -12.22 -14.46 -32.04
N CYS A 22 -11.69 -15.17 -31.03
CA CYS A 22 -11.61 -14.66 -29.69
C CYS A 22 -10.66 -13.47 -29.76
N SER A 23 -11.25 -12.32 -30.08
CA SER A 23 -10.78 -11.01 -29.66
C SER A 23 -10.68 -11.06 -28.13
N GLN A 24 -9.56 -11.62 -27.64
CA GLN A 24 -9.03 -11.20 -26.37
C GLN A 24 -8.64 -9.76 -26.59
N GLY A 25 -9.63 -8.88 -26.40
CA GLY A 25 -9.35 -7.54 -26.00
C GLY A 25 -8.29 -7.65 -24.92
N ALA A 26 -7.13 -7.07 -25.19
CA ALA A 26 -6.27 -6.57 -24.14
C ALA A 26 -7.12 -5.55 -23.37
N ILE A 27 -8.03 -6.05 -22.54
CA ILE A 27 -8.45 -5.37 -21.34
C ILE A 27 -7.12 -5.20 -20.64
N ASN A 28 -6.59 -3.98 -20.73
CA ASN A 28 -5.58 -3.49 -19.84
C ASN A 28 -6.09 -3.88 -18.44
N LYS A 29 -5.61 -5.01 -17.91
CA LYS A 29 -5.58 -5.25 -16.48
C LYS A 29 -4.71 -4.11 -15.99
N ALA A 30 -5.33 -2.97 -15.71
CA ALA A 30 -4.84 -2.05 -14.72
C ALA A 30 -4.46 -2.96 -13.56
N SER A 31 -3.15 -3.12 -13.37
CA SER A 31 -2.59 -4.02 -12.37
C SER A 31 -3.37 -3.78 -11.09
N SER A 32 -4.27 -4.69 -10.74
CA SER A 32 -5.03 -4.61 -9.51
C SER A 32 -4.00 -4.91 -8.46
N SER A 33 -3.35 -3.86 -7.95
CA SER A 33 -2.43 -3.96 -6.84
C SER A 33 -3.13 -4.81 -5.79
N GLU A 34 -2.50 -5.92 -5.40
CA GLU A 34 -3.02 -6.82 -4.37
C GLU A 34 -3.25 -6.05 -3.06
N TRP A 35 -2.54 -4.93 -2.88
CA TRP A 35 -2.67 -3.98 -1.79
C TRP A 35 -3.51 -2.77 -2.18
N LEU A 36 -4.45 -2.41 -1.32
CA LEU A 36 -5.23 -1.18 -1.41
C LEU A 36 -5.20 -0.47 -0.06
N LEU A 37 -4.88 0.82 -0.06
CA LEU A 37 -4.97 1.67 1.12
C LEU A 37 -6.09 2.68 0.94
N THR A 38 -7.08 2.64 1.84
CA THR A 38 -8.16 3.62 1.96
C THR A 38 -8.15 4.17 3.38
N ASP A 39 -9.20 3.95 4.14
CA ASP A 39 -9.30 4.08 5.60
C ASP A 39 -8.54 2.99 6.36
N ALA A 40 -8.29 1.84 5.73
CA ALA A 40 -7.49 0.75 6.23
C ALA A 40 -6.64 0.12 5.11
N LEU A 41 -5.72 -0.78 5.47
CA LEU A 41 -4.98 -1.59 4.50
C LEU A 41 -5.76 -2.85 4.17
N TYR A 42 -5.92 -3.11 2.88
CA TYR A 42 -6.59 -4.29 2.35
C TYR A 42 -5.62 -5.12 1.51
N TYR A 43 -5.71 -6.44 1.66
CA TYR A 43 -5.08 -7.43 0.79
C TYR A 43 -6.16 -8.20 0.04
N ASN A 44 -6.17 -8.15 -1.29
CA ASN A 44 -7.20 -8.79 -2.13
C ASN A 44 -8.64 -8.52 -1.63
N ASN A 45 -8.93 -7.24 -1.36
CA ASN A 45 -10.22 -6.74 -0.84
C ASN A 45 -10.63 -7.23 0.56
N LYS A 46 -9.71 -7.83 1.32
CA LYS A 46 -9.93 -8.19 2.73
C LYS A 46 -9.08 -7.30 3.64
N PRO A 47 -9.65 -6.74 4.73
CA PRO A 47 -8.90 -5.88 5.62
C PRO A 47 -7.78 -6.67 6.31
N VAL A 48 -6.60 -6.05 6.41
CA VAL A 48 -5.46 -6.62 7.14
C VAL A 48 -5.75 -6.53 8.64
N ASN A 49 -5.73 -7.68 9.31
CA ASN A 49 -5.74 -7.73 10.77
C ASN A 49 -4.29 -7.65 11.30
N TRP A 50 -3.91 -6.47 11.75
CA TRP A 50 -2.56 -6.19 12.26
C TRP A 50 -2.17 -6.95 13.53
N GLN A 51 -3.15 -7.50 14.27
CA GLN A 51 -2.88 -8.29 15.47
C GLN A 51 -2.48 -9.74 15.15
N GLN A 52 -2.65 -10.18 13.90
CA GLN A 52 -2.27 -11.53 13.46
C GLN A 52 -0.83 -11.53 12.95
N ARG A 53 -0.13 -12.67 13.08
CA ARG A 53 1.23 -12.83 12.55
C ARG A 53 1.30 -12.88 11.02
N ARG A 54 0.19 -13.20 10.35
CA ARG A 54 0.12 -13.41 8.90
C ARG A 54 -1.12 -12.73 8.32
N VAL A 55 -1.00 -12.24 7.10
CA VAL A 55 -2.14 -11.72 6.35
C VAL A 55 -2.95 -12.89 5.81
N ASN A 56 -4.27 -12.89 6.05
CA ASN A 56 -5.15 -13.94 5.57
C ASN A 56 -5.10 -14.04 4.04
N GLY A 57 -4.79 -15.23 3.52
CA GLY A 57 -4.64 -15.47 2.08
C GLY A 57 -3.28 -15.12 1.49
N CYS A 58 -2.28 -14.72 2.30
CA CYS A 58 -0.90 -14.50 1.84
C CYS A 58 0.10 -15.27 2.71
N SER A 59 0.61 -16.38 2.21
CA SER A 59 1.54 -17.26 2.93
C SER A 59 2.94 -16.65 3.13
N THR A 60 3.31 -15.63 2.36
CA THR A 60 4.60 -14.95 2.47
C THR A 60 4.52 -13.59 3.16
N CYS A 61 3.31 -13.17 3.54
CA CYS A 61 3.06 -11.93 4.24
C CYS A 61 3.14 -12.14 5.76
N LEU A 62 4.13 -11.52 6.39
CA LEU A 62 4.39 -11.60 7.82
C LEU A 62 4.20 -10.23 8.47
N ILE A 63 3.46 -10.20 9.56
CA ILE A 63 3.30 -9.01 10.40
C ILE A 63 4.15 -9.22 11.65
N GLN A 64 5.02 -8.25 11.91
CA GLN A 64 5.88 -8.18 13.08
C GLN A 64 5.40 -7.03 13.97
N ASN A 65 5.37 -7.25 15.28
CA ASN A 65 5.10 -6.20 16.26
C ASN A 65 6.43 -5.74 16.83
N ASP A 66 6.78 -4.51 16.52
CA ASP A 66 8.06 -3.90 16.84
C ASP A 66 7.87 -2.76 17.84
N SER A 67 8.90 -2.50 18.63
CA SER A 67 8.95 -1.35 19.51
C SER A 67 10.28 -0.63 19.42
N VAL A 68 10.25 0.70 19.39
CA VAL A 68 11.45 1.53 19.39
C VAL A 68 11.34 2.54 20.52
N LEU A 69 12.42 2.66 21.30
CA LEU A 69 12.58 3.72 22.29
C LEU A 69 12.97 5.00 21.55
N GLN A 70 12.15 6.04 21.71
CA GLN A 70 12.42 7.39 21.22
C GLN A 70 12.57 8.34 22.43
N PRO A 71 13.17 9.54 22.25
CA PRO A 71 13.26 10.54 23.31
C PRO A 71 11.92 10.87 23.97
N GLU A 72 10.83 10.77 23.20
CA GLU A 72 9.47 11.07 23.63
C GLU A 72 8.79 9.88 24.31
N GLY A 73 9.38 8.68 24.20
CA GLY A 73 8.92 7.45 24.83
C GLY A 73 8.90 6.25 23.88
N ILE A 74 8.21 5.17 24.29
CA ILE A 74 8.14 3.94 23.50
C ILE A 74 7.09 4.08 22.40
N THR A 75 7.51 3.81 21.17
CA THR A 75 6.64 3.69 20.00
C THR A 75 6.44 2.22 19.67
N ARG A 76 5.19 1.83 19.38
CA ARG A 76 4.85 0.47 18.95
C ARG A 76 4.21 0.52 17.58
N PHE A 77 4.63 -0.37 16.70
CA PHE A 77 4.14 -0.44 15.34
C PHE A 77 4.08 -1.88 14.86
N TYR A 78 3.16 -2.14 13.94
CA TYR A 78 3.10 -3.37 13.19
C TYR A 78 3.75 -3.17 11.83
N THR A 79 4.79 -3.94 11.54
CA THR A 79 5.46 -3.92 10.24
C THR A 79 5.02 -5.12 9.42
N LEU A 80 4.54 -4.88 8.21
CA LEU A 80 4.19 -5.92 7.25
C LEU A 80 5.34 -6.13 6.26
N TYR A 81 5.77 -7.37 6.14
CA TYR A 81 6.73 -7.83 5.16
C TYR A 81 6.08 -8.82 4.20
N LYS A 82 6.46 -8.80 2.92
CA LYS A 82 6.10 -9.82 1.92
C LYS A 82 7.40 -10.33 1.30
N ASP A 83 7.61 -11.65 1.34
CA ASP A 83 8.84 -12.26 0.82
C ASP A 83 10.13 -11.67 1.46
N GLY A 84 10.04 -11.22 2.71
CA GLY A 84 11.15 -10.57 3.43
C GLY A 84 11.28 -9.06 3.18
N GLU A 85 10.55 -8.50 2.21
CA GLU A 85 10.60 -7.09 1.85
C GLU A 85 9.55 -6.27 2.61
N TRP A 86 9.91 -5.05 3.03
CA TRP A 86 9.00 -4.14 3.72
C TRP A 86 7.88 -3.69 2.78
N VAL A 87 6.63 -3.87 3.21
CA VAL A 87 5.43 -3.49 2.44
C VAL A 87 4.69 -2.34 3.09
N ALA A 88 4.40 -2.43 4.38
CA ALA A 88 3.61 -1.43 5.07
C ALA A 88 3.94 -1.36 6.56
N VAL A 89 3.54 -0.27 7.19
CA VAL A 89 3.55 -0.13 8.64
C VAL A 89 2.24 0.46 9.11
N GLN A 90 1.72 -0.04 10.23
CA GLN A 90 0.69 0.61 11.02
C GLN A 90 1.26 1.01 12.37
N GLU A 91 1.07 2.27 12.74
CA GLU A 91 1.37 2.74 14.08
C GLU A 91 0.06 3.07 14.82
N GLN A 92 0.01 2.66 16.08
CA GLN A 92 -1.02 3.06 17.03
C GLN A 92 -0.33 3.61 18.27
N SER A 93 0.16 4.84 18.18
CA SER A 93 0.91 5.46 19.27
C SER A 93 -0.05 6.17 20.21
N SER A 94 -0.04 5.76 21.48
CA SER A 94 -0.94 6.32 22.49
C SER A 94 -0.49 7.70 22.98
N LEU A 95 0.81 8.00 23.05
CA LEU A 95 1.29 9.17 23.80
C LEU A 95 2.57 9.86 23.29
N ASN A 96 3.34 9.29 22.37
CA ASN A 96 4.77 9.65 22.27
C ASN A 96 5.28 10.04 20.89
N VAL A 97 4.42 10.26 19.87
CA VAL A 97 4.96 10.38 18.51
C VAL A 97 4.20 11.38 17.65
N ILE A 98 4.97 12.33 17.11
CA ILE A 98 4.59 13.18 15.99
C ILE A 98 5.28 12.74 14.69
N ARG A 99 6.07 11.66 14.70
CA ARG A 99 6.85 11.21 13.55
C ARG A 99 6.17 10.05 12.81
N LEU A 100 5.98 10.17 11.51
CA LEU A 100 5.65 9.03 10.65
C LEU A 100 6.90 8.17 10.43
N LYS A 101 6.86 6.92 10.86
CA LYS A 101 7.83 5.88 10.49
C LYS A 101 7.52 5.36 9.08
N LEU A 102 8.59 5.21 8.32
CA LEU A 102 8.68 4.63 6.99
C LEU A 102 9.84 3.60 7.00
N PRO A 103 10.17 2.90 5.90
CA PRO A 103 11.24 1.90 5.88
C PRO A 103 12.57 2.39 6.44
N LEU A 104 13.48 1.46 6.74
CA LEU A 104 14.82 1.82 7.21
C LEU A 104 15.48 2.85 6.27
N HIS A 105 16.13 3.85 6.85
CA HIS A 105 16.82 4.95 6.15
C HIS A 105 15.93 5.98 5.43
N THR A 106 14.60 5.93 5.55
CA THR A 106 13.76 7.09 5.16
C THR A 106 13.77 8.15 6.27
N PRO A 107 13.90 9.45 5.93
CA PRO A 107 13.73 10.52 6.91
C PRO A 107 12.33 10.50 7.54
N TYR A 108 12.25 10.85 8.82
CA TYR A 108 10.97 11.03 9.50
C TYR A 108 10.21 12.24 8.95
N LEU A 109 8.87 12.20 9.04
CA LEU A 109 7.99 13.37 8.87
C LEU A 109 7.29 13.67 10.19
N TYR A 110 7.40 14.90 10.66
CA TYR A 110 6.64 15.44 11.78
C TYR A 110 5.22 15.80 11.35
N VAL A 111 4.24 15.57 12.22
CA VAL A 111 2.81 15.92 12.06
C VAL A 111 2.41 17.13 12.90
N GLU A 112 1.95 18.19 12.26
CA GLU A 112 1.42 19.39 12.93
C GLU A 112 -0.04 19.60 12.51
N GLN A 113 -0.94 19.84 13.46
CA GLN A 113 -2.30 20.25 13.14
C GLN A 113 -2.36 21.76 12.92
N LEU A 114 -2.86 22.16 11.76
CA LEU A 114 -3.05 23.54 11.37
C LEU A 114 -4.39 24.08 11.90
N GLY A 115 -4.53 25.40 12.00
CA GLY A 115 -5.73 26.05 12.53
C GLY A 115 -7.03 25.79 11.74
N ASN A 116 -6.91 25.31 10.49
CA ASN A 116 -8.03 24.92 9.64
C ASN A 116 -8.41 23.42 9.77
N GLY A 117 -7.80 22.69 10.70
CA GLY A 117 -8.02 21.26 10.91
C GLY A 117 -7.23 20.33 9.98
N GLU A 118 -6.48 20.86 9.02
CA GLU A 118 -5.56 20.06 8.21
C GLU A 118 -4.35 19.61 9.04
N LEU A 119 -3.73 18.51 8.60
CA LEU A 119 -2.47 18.02 9.11
C LEU A 119 -1.36 18.38 8.12
N LYS A 120 -0.29 18.99 8.63
CA LYS A 120 0.95 19.25 7.92
C LYS A 120 1.95 18.17 8.28
N LEU A 121 2.50 17.50 7.26
CA LEU A 121 3.56 16.50 7.42
C LEU A 121 4.85 17.10 6.91
N PHE A 122 5.90 17.20 7.73
CA PHE A 122 7.08 17.97 7.34
C PHE A 122 8.39 17.43 7.90
N ASN A 123 9.47 17.72 7.21
CA ASN A 123 10.83 17.65 7.73
C ASN A 123 11.66 18.78 7.10
N GLN A 124 12.99 18.72 7.18
CA GLN A 124 13.87 19.75 6.63
C GLN A 124 13.76 19.89 5.10
N GLN A 125 13.34 18.85 4.39
CA GLN A 125 13.37 18.76 2.92
C GLN A 125 11.97 18.77 2.29
N HIS A 126 10.96 18.30 3.00
CA HIS A 126 9.63 18.04 2.45
C HIS A 126 8.55 18.62 3.36
N THR A 127 7.45 19.07 2.74
CA THR A 127 6.23 19.46 3.42
C THR A 127 5.03 19.01 2.59
N TYR A 128 4.09 18.36 3.25
CA TYR A 128 2.83 17.85 2.69
C TYR A 128 1.67 18.30 3.56
N LYS A 129 0.47 18.31 2.98
CA LYS A 129 -0.79 18.55 3.71
C LYS A 129 -1.73 17.39 3.46
N THR A 130 -2.50 17.04 4.48
CA THR A 130 -3.53 16.00 4.42
C THR A 130 -4.62 16.28 5.44
N LYS A 131 -5.69 15.49 5.41
CA LYS A 131 -6.74 15.45 6.42
C LYS A 131 -6.81 14.06 7.03
N ILE A 132 -7.43 13.96 8.20
CA ILE A 132 -7.74 12.67 8.80
C ILE A 132 -8.66 11.90 7.83
N GLY A 133 -8.30 10.64 7.54
CA GLY A 133 -8.99 9.76 6.61
C GLY A 133 -8.62 9.97 5.13
N GLU A 134 -7.82 10.97 4.79
CA GLU A 134 -7.37 11.22 3.42
C GLU A 134 -6.09 10.44 3.12
N VAL A 135 -6.11 9.69 2.01
CA VAL A 135 -4.92 9.02 1.49
C VAL A 135 -4.10 10.01 0.69
N ILE A 136 -2.85 10.21 1.10
CA ILE A 136 -1.88 11.01 0.35
C ILE A 136 -0.73 10.16 -0.12
N ASN A 137 -0.14 10.56 -1.25
CA ASN A 137 1.06 9.93 -1.78
C ASN A 137 2.27 10.82 -1.55
N ILE A 138 3.33 10.26 -0.99
CA ILE A 138 4.59 10.96 -0.74
C ILE A 138 5.77 10.17 -1.32
N THR A 139 6.81 10.88 -1.74
CA THR A 139 7.99 10.27 -2.35
C THR A 139 9.22 10.55 -1.50
N PHE A 140 9.93 9.50 -1.11
CA PHE A 140 11.23 9.59 -0.44
C PHE A 140 12.26 8.74 -1.15
N LYS A 141 13.42 9.32 -1.50
CA LYS A 141 14.52 8.59 -2.14
C LYS A 141 14.06 7.72 -3.33
N LYS A 142 13.17 8.25 -4.17
CA LYS A 142 12.54 7.59 -5.34
C LYS A 142 11.57 6.44 -5.00
N GLN A 143 11.26 6.21 -3.72
CA GLN A 143 10.22 5.29 -3.28
C GLN A 143 8.92 6.03 -3.04
N LEU A 144 7.81 5.48 -3.51
CA LEU A 144 6.48 6.07 -3.40
C LEU A 144 5.71 5.37 -2.28
N PHE A 145 5.14 6.16 -1.38
CA PHE A 145 4.34 5.69 -0.25
C PHE A 145 2.96 6.30 -0.28
N SER A 146 1.92 5.49 -0.10
CA SER A 146 0.59 5.98 0.30
C SER A 146 0.52 6.02 1.82
N ILE A 147 -0.06 7.08 2.38
CA ILE A 147 -0.24 7.25 3.82
C ILE A 147 -1.67 7.68 4.08
N VAL A 148 -2.30 7.04 5.08
CA VAL A 148 -3.54 7.51 5.70
C VAL A 148 -3.33 7.72 7.19
N ILE A 149 -3.76 8.87 7.69
CA ILE A 149 -3.81 9.17 9.13
C ILE A 149 -5.26 9.02 9.57
N THR A 150 -5.53 8.09 10.48
CA THR A 150 -6.90 7.78 10.94
C THR A 150 -7.25 8.47 12.26
N ALA A 151 -6.25 8.88 13.04
CA ALA A 151 -6.46 9.70 14.21
C ALA A 151 -5.23 10.54 14.52
N PHE A 152 -5.46 11.78 14.95
CA PHE A 152 -4.43 12.67 15.50
C PHE A 152 -5.02 13.45 16.69
N THR A 153 -4.32 13.44 17.82
CA THR A 153 -4.72 14.23 19.00
C THR A 153 -3.48 14.73 19.70
N LEU A 154 -3.24 16.03 19.60
CA LEU A 154 -2.17 16.71 20.29
C LEU A 154 -2.38 16.62 21.81
N GLN A 155 -1.33 16.26 22.54
CA GLN A 155 -1.37 16.11 24.00
C GLN A 155 -0.66 17.26 24.73
N ASP A 156 0.20 18.00 24.03
CA ASP A 156 0.92 19.12 24.62
C ASP A 156 0.13 20.42 24.55
N GLU A 157 0.41 21.30 25.51
CA GLU A 157 0.02 22.70 25.45
C GLU A 157 0.53 23.38 24.17
N LYS A 158 -0.15 24.46 23.75
CA LYS A 158 0.07 25.13 22.46
C LYS A 158 1.52 25.58 22.22
N ASN A 159 2.32 25.77 23.29
CA ASN A 159 3.66 26.34 23.26
C ASN A 159 4.79 25.35 23.66
N ALA A 160 4.51 24.05 23.74
CA ALA A 160 5.55 23.08 24.06
C ALA A 160 6.64 23.02 22.98
N ALA A 161 7.90 22.88 23.41
CA ALA A 161 9.02 22.68 22.52
C ALA A 161 8.85 21.41 21.68
N LEU A 162 9.34 21.43 20.44
CA LEU A 162 9.46 20.20 19.65
C LEU A 162 10.53 19.30 20.27
N PRO A 163 10.38 17.97 20.19
CA PRO A 163 9.27 17.23 19.60
C PRO A 163 8.04 17.23 20.50
N ARG A 164 6.88 17.58 19.93
CA ARG A 164 5.62 17.60 20.68
C ARG A 164 5.04 16.17 20.80
N ARG A 165 4.24 15.95 21.82
CA ARG A 165 3.52 14.71 22.08
C ARG A 165 2.14 14.76 21.45
N ALA A 166 1.81 13.71 20.73
CA ALA A 166 0.50 13.47 20.18
C ALA A 166 0.18 11.98 20.19
N ARG A 167 -1.11 11.68 20.24
CA ARG A 167 -1.64 10.39 19.81
C ARG A 167 -1.74 10.43 18.29
N LEU A 168 -1.15 9.45 17.62
CA LEU A 168 -1.14 9.35 16.15
C LEU A 168 -1.42 7.91 15.74
N ASN A 169 -2.45 7.74 14.92
CA ASN A 169 -2.76 6.47 14.26
C ASN A 169 -2.63 6.68 12.75
N TYR A 170 -1.81 5.86 12.12
CA TYR A 170 -1.64 5.94 10.67
C TYR A 170 -1.28 4.58 10.08
N THR A 171 -1.42 4.47 8.77
CA THR A 171 -0.88 3.36 7.99
C THR A 171 -0.15 3.92 6.79
N ALA A 172 1.06 3.42 6.54
CA ALA A 172 1.85 3.75 5.36
C ALA A 172 2.13 2.48 4.56
N LEU A 173 1.89 2.54 3.25
CA LEU A 173 2.05 1.46 2.28
C LEU A 173 3.09 1.88 1.24
N LYS A 174 4.10 1.05 0.99
CA LYS A 174 5.02 1.20 -0.14
C LYS A 174 4.32 0.76 -1.42
N ILE A 175 4.28 1.63 -2.42
CA ILE A 175 3.67 1.35 -3.72
C ILE A 175 4.73 0.95 -4.75
N LYS A 176 5.89 1.64 -4.75
CA LYS A 176 7.00 1.44 -5.69
C LYS A 176 8.33 1.77 -5.03
#